data_AF-A0A3A8AWW4-F1
#
_entry.id   AF-A0A3A8AWW4-F1
#
_cell.length_a   1.000
_cell.length_b   1.000
_cell.length_c   1.000
_cell.angle_alpha   90.00
_cell.angle_beta   90.00
_cell.angle_gamma   90.00
#
_symmetry.space_group_name_H-M   'P 1'
#
loop_
_entity.id
_entity.type
_entity.pdbx_description
1 polymer ?
#
loop_
_entity_poly.entity_id
_entity_poly.type
_entity_poly.pdbx_seq_one_letter_code
_entity_poly.pdbx_strand_id
1 'polypeptide(L)'
;MSVGIVMLVHTALARAEQVARHWSAAGCPLVIHADVSVPNKTFRAFREALSDLPDVRFSRRHRCEWGTWGLVAASQAASQIMLDEFPKVRHVYLASGSCLPLRPVEELIDYLAERPQTDFIESATTADVPWTIGGLDAERFTLRFPFSWRRHRYLFDKYVALQRTLRLRRRIPPGIVPHMGSQWWCLTRQTLSAILSDPERATYDRYFSKVWIPDEAYFQTLARQYSRRIESRSLTLSKFDYQGKPHIFYDDHLQLLRRSDCFVARKIWPRANRLYDAFLTDAAHAMKKTEPNPGKIDRIFAKAVERRTRGRPGLYMQSRFPVETRENGLTSAQYSMFQGFTELFENFEPWLARATGTRVHGHIFAPERAEFCDDQTVMNGALSDSAALRDYNPHAFLASLIWNTRGERQCFQFGPCDNQAINWDIAKDPNAQISVISGAWAVTLFQSNRNFADIRREAARLQQIESKHLEILRSSWTKARVRIWTMAEFIEAPMEPLQTIIDEIGAQQTTRGIAEAPKMADLTGFGQFLQNLKNQGMHPYLMGNFPVAHSPHAPQAGKRKPYLVR
;
A
#
# COMPACT_ATOMS: atom_id res chain seq x y z
N MET A 1 -2.92 -45.87 0.62
CA MET A 1 -3.61 -45.01 -0.38
C MET A 1 -2.53 -44.16 -1.03
N SER A 2 -2.54 -43.96 -2.36
CA SER A 2 -1.48 -43.16 -3.02
C SER A 2 -2.02 -41.88 -3.65
N VAL A 3 -1.18 -40.85 -3.66
CA VAL A 3 -1.37 -39.57 -4.34
C VAL A 3 -0.52 -39.59 -5.61
N GLY A 4 -1.12 -39.28 -6.76
CA GLY A 4 -0.40 -39.14 -8.03
C GLY A 4 -0.13 -37.69 -8.37
N ILE A 5 1.05 -37.39 -8.93
CA ILE A 5 1.42 -36.03 -9.33
C ILE A 5 1.39 -35.88 -10.84
N VAL A 6 0.62 -34.91 -11.34
CA VAL A 6 0.73 -34.44 -12.72
C VAL A 6 1.56 -33.18 -12.74
N MET A 7 2.70 -33.18 -13.44
CA MET A 7 3.63 -32.05 -13.45
C MET A 7 3.79 -31.43 -14.83
N LEU A 8 3.48 -30.14 -14.96
CA LEU A 8 3.66 -29.37 -16.19
C LEU A 8 5.01 -28.62 -16.19
N VAL A 9 5.86 -28.85 -17.20
CA VAL A 9 7.20 -28.27 -17.29
C VAL A 9 7.48 -27.62 -18.66
N HIS A 10 8.20 -26.50 -18.66
CA HIS A 10 8.62 -25.81 -19.90
C HIS A 10 9.99 -25.10 -19.77
N THR A 11 10.51 -24.92 -18.55
CA THR A 11 11.80 -24.26 -18.28
C THR A 11 12.41 -24.84 -17.00
N ALA A 12 13.68 -24.49 -16.73
CA ALA A 12 14.40 -24.87 -15.50
C ALA A 12 14.30 -26.37 -15.15
N LEU A 13 14.47 -27.24 -16.15
CA LEU A 13 14.20 -28.68 -16.02
C LEU A 13 15.04 -29.37 -14.93
N ALA A 14 16.24 -28.88 -14.63
CA ALA A 14 17.04 -29.40 -13.51
C ALA A 14 16.34 -29.23 -12.15
N ARG A 15 15.58 -28.13 -11.94
CA ARG A 15 14.76 -27.96 -10.73
C ARG A 15 13.52 -28.83 -10.76
N ALA A 16 12.91 -28.98 -11.94
CA ALA A 16 11.78 -29.90 -12.10
C ALA A 16 12.20 -31.36 -11.82
N GLU A 17 13.41 -31.75 -12.22
CA GLU A 17 14.00 -33.06 -11.94
C GLU A 17 14.14 -33.29 -10.43
N GLN A 18 14.75 -32.35 -9.71
CA GLN A 18 14.90 -32.44 -8.25
C GLN A 18 13.55 -32.59 -7.53
N VAL A 19 12.56 -31.79 -7.93
CA VAL A 19 11.22 -31.87 -7.34
C VAL A 19 10.53 -33.19 -7.72
N ALA A 20 10.66 -33.67 -8.97
CA ALA A 20 10.11 -34.96 -9.39
C ALA A 20 10.73 -36.13 -8.61
N ARG A 21 12.05 -36.11 -8.41
CA ARG A 21 12.76 -37.08 -7.59
C ARG A 21 12.28 -37.06 -6.14
N HIS A 22 12.05 -35.89 -5.56
CA HIS A 22 11.53 -35.77 -4.20
C HIS A 22 10.12 -36.37 -4.05
N TRP A 23 9.20 -36.10 -4.99
CA TRP A 23 7.89 -36.76 -5.02
C TRP A 23 8.00 -38.28 -5.19
N SER A 24 8.88 -38.73 -6.09
CA SER A 24 9.08 -40.16 -6.36
C SER A 24 9.66 -40.89 -5.14
N ALA A 25 10.56 -40.25 -4.39
CA ALA A 25 11.16 -40.81 -3.18
C ALA A 25 10.12 -41.06 -2.07
N ALA A 26 9.07 -40.24 -2.03
CA ALA A 26 7.92 -40.42 -1.14
C ALA A 26 6.86 -41.42 -1.66
N GLY A 27 7.14 -42.11 -2.78
CA GLY A 27 6.27 -43.13 -3.36
C GLY A 27 5.07 -42.58 -4.16
N CYS A 28 5.10 -41.31 -4.56
CA CYS A 28 4.09 -40.75 -5.45
C CYS A 28 4.43 -41.06 -6.92
N PRO A 29 3.56 -41.73 -7.70
CA PRO A 29 3.75 -41.84 -9.14
C PRO A 29 3.63 -40.46 -9.80
N LEU A 30 4.39 -40.24 -10.88
CA LEU A 30 4.42 -38.98 -11.60
C LEU A 30 4.12 -39.15 -13.09
N VAL A 31 3.27 -38.26 -13.62
CA VAL A 31 3.13 -38.06 -15.06
C VAL A 31 3.56 -36.65 -15.41
N ILE A 32 4.62 -36.53 -16.20
CA ILE A 32 5.23 -35.26 -16.56
C ILE A 32 4.85 -34.89 -18.00
N HIS A 33 4.33 -33.68 -18.16
CA HIS A 33 4.15 -33.04 -19.46
C HIS A 33 5.27 -32.03 -19.68
N ALA A 34 6.00 -32.19 -20.78
CA ALA A 34 6.98 -31.19 -21.24
C ALA A 34 6.46 -30.45 -22.48
N ASP A 35 6.40 -29.12 -22.40
CA ASP A 35 5.91 -28.27 -23.49
C ASP A 35 6.65 -28.53 -24.82
N VAL A 36 5.93 -28.45 -25.94
CA VAL A 36 6.51 -28.57 -27.29
C VAL A 36 7.60 -27.54 -27.56
N SER A 37 7.53 -26.35 -26.94
CA SER A 37 8.53 -25.30 -27.04
C SER A 37 9.88 -25.67 -26.42
N VAL A 38 9.94 -26.69 -25.55
CA VAL A 38 11.21 -27.23 -25.06
C VAL A 38 11.95 -27.91 -26.22
N PRO A 39 13.21 -27.56 -26.51
CA PRO A 39 13.97 -28.22 -27.58
C PRO A 39 14.07 -29.72 -27.36
N ASN A 40 13.95 -30.51 -28.43
CA ASN A 40 13.95 -31.98 -28.36
C ASN A 40 15.20 -32.55 -27.66
N LYS A 41 16.38 -31.95 -27.88
CA LYS A 41 17.62 -32.35 -27.21
C LYS A 41 17.51 -32.19 -25.69
N THR A 42 17.03 -31.03 -25.23
CA THR A 42 16.81 -30.74 -23.81
C THR A 42 15.75 -31.64 -23.19
N PHE A 43 14.66 -31.90 -23.90
CA PHE A 43 13.62 -32.82 -23.45
C PHE A 43 14.13 -34.26 -23.32
N ARG A 44 14.90 -34.76 -24.30
CA ARG A 44 15.49 -36.11 -24.24
C ARG A 44 16.43 -36.26 -23.05
N ALA A 45 17.30 -35.26 -22.82
CA ALA A 45 18.19 -35.27 -21.66
C ALA A 45 17.42 -35.28 -20.33
N PHE A 46 16.35 -34.48 -20.22
CA PHE A 46 15.50 -34.47 -19.03
C PHE A 46 14.75 -35.79 -18.81
N ARG A 47 14.27 -36.43 -19.89
CA ARG A 47 13.64 -37.75 -19.82
C ARG A 47 14.64 -38.82 -19.39
N GLU A 48 15.85 -38.79 -19.94
CA GLU A 48 16.94 -39.70 -19.60
C GLU A 48 17.31 -39.57 -18.12
N ALA A 49 17.40 -38.34 -17.62
CA ALA A 49 17.71 -38.04 -16.23
C ALA A 49 16.62 -38.46 -15.23
N LEU A 50 15.47 -38.99 -15.67
CA LEU A 50 14.43 -39.55 -14.80
C LEU A 50 14.12 -41.02 -15.15
N SER A 51 14.89 -41.63 -16.05
CA SER A 51 14.65 -42.99 -16.55
C SER A 51 14.89 -44.08 -15.51
N ASP A 52 15.65 -43.77 -14.46
CA ASP A 52 15.89 -44.63 -13.29
C ASP A 52 14.67 -44.74 -12.38
N LEU A 53 13.66 -43.88 -12.55
CA LEU A 53 12.47 -43.86 -11.71
C LEU A 53 11.34 -44.69 -12.35
N PRO A 54 10.93 -45.82 -11.74
CA PRO A 54 10.01 -46.78 -12.37
C PRO A 54 8.57 -46.27 -12.48
N ASP A 55 8.16 -45.32 -11.62
CA ASP A 55 6.81 -44.78 -11.55
C ASP A 55 6.67 -43.39 -12.21
N VAL A 56 7.66 -43.01 -13.03
CA VAL A 56 7.61 -41.78 -13.83
C VAL A 56 7.18 -42.09 -15.26
N ARG A 57 6.21 -41.33 -15.76
CA ARG A 57 5.73 -41.37 -17.16
C ARG A 57 5.78 -39.99 -17.78
N PHE A 58 5.82 -39.96 -19.11
CA PHE A 58 5.77 -38.73 -19.89
C PHE A 58 4.54 -38.74 -20.80
N SER A 59 3.75 -37.66 -20.75
CA SER A 59 2.55 -37.54 -21.58
C SER A 59 2.84 -36.95 -22.95
N ARG A 60 1.83 -37.01 -23.84
CA ARG A 60 1.89 -36.35 -25.15
C ARG A 60 2.21 -34.87 -24.97
N ARG A 61 3.20 -34.39 -25.71
CA ARG A 61 3.63 -32.99 -25.66
C ARG A 61 2.61 -32.10 -26.38
N HIS A 62 2.22 -31.03 -25.71
CA HIS A 62 1.33 -29.98 -26.22
C HIS A 62 2.05 -28.64 -26.13
N ARG A 63 1.70 -27.71 -27.02
CA ARG A 63 2.19 -26.33 -26.95
C ARG A 63 1.29 -25.56 -25.98
N CYS A 64 1.84 -25.16 -24.84
CA CYS A 64 1.12 -24.44 -23.80
C CYS A 64 1.55 -22.97 -23.82
N GLU A 65 0.67 -22.11 -24.32
CA GLU A 65 0.84 -20.68 -24.22
C GLU A 65 -0.10 -20.13 -23.14
N TRP A 66 0.34 -19.10 -22.41
CA TRP A 66 -0.45 -18.54 -21.31
C TRP A 66 -1.84 -18.09 -21.80
N GLY A 67 -2.88 -18.52 -21.09
CA GLY A 67 -4.26 -18.20 -21.40
C GLY A 67 -4.87 -18.98 -22.58
N THR A 68 -4.22 -20.06 -23.04
CA THR A 68 -4.68 -20.87 -24.19
C THR A 68 -5.01 -22.32 -23.79
N TRP A 69 -5.76 -23.01 -24.66
CA TRP A 69 -6.21 -24.40 -24.48
C TRP A 69 -5.09 -25.41 -24.18
N GLY A 70 -3.87 -25.14 -24.64
CA GLY A 70 -2.76 -26.07 -24.53
C GLY A 70 -2.47 -26.53 -23.10
N LEU A 71 -2.70 -25.66 -22.09
CA LEU A 71 -2.56 -26.02 -20.68
C LEU A 71 -3.60 -27.05 -20.23
N VAL A 72 -4.85 -26.91 -20.66
CA VAL A 72 -5.91 -27.89 -20.36
C VAL A 72 -5.61 -29.23 -21.04
N ALA A 73 -5.26 -29.20 -22.33
CA ALA A 73 -4.92 -30.41 -23.07
C ALA A 73 -3.72 -31.16 -22.45
N ALA A 74 -2.70 -30.43 -21.99
CA ALA A 74 -1.56 -31.01 -21.26
C ALA A 74 -1.99 -31.69 -19.96
N SER A 75 -2.80 -31.02 -19.14
CA SER A 75 -3.33 -31.58 -17.90
C SER A 75 -4.22 -32.80 -18.15
N GLN A 76 -5.09 -32.77 -19.16
CA GLN A 76 -5.93 -33.91 -19.55
C GLN A 76 -5.08 -35.10 -19.99
N ALA A 77 -4.13 -34.91 -20.90
CA ALA A 77 -3.30 -35.99 -21.43
C ALA A 77 -2.45 -36.65 -20.34
N ALA A 78 -1.88 -35.87 -19.43
CA ALA A 78 -1.13 -36.40 -18.31
C ALA A 78 -2.02 -37.10 -17.27
N SER A 79 -3.20 -36.52 -16.99
CA SER A 79 -4.17 -37.12 -16.07
C SER A 79 -4.73 -38.45 -16.58
N GLN A 80 -4.93 -38.58 -17.89
CA GLN A 80 -5.41 -39.83 -18.50
C GLN A 80 -4.41 -40.97 -18.24
N ILE A 81 -3.12 -40.75 -18.52
CA ILE A 81 -2.05 -41.72 -18.22
C ILE A 81 -2.01 -42.05 -16.73
N MET A 82 -2.15 -41.03 -15.86
CA MET A 82 -2.16 -41.22 -14.41
C MET A 82 -3.28 -42.18 -13.98
N LEU A 83 -4.48 -42.01 -14.55
CA LEU A 83 -5.62 -42.83 -14.23
C LEU A 83 -5.48 -44.25 -14.79
N ASP A 84 -4.98 -44.39 -16.01
CA ASP A 84 -4.91 -45.66 -16.72
C ASP A 84 -3.81 -46.58 -16.15
N GLU A 85 -2.62 -46.04 -15.84
CA GLU A 85 -1.47 -46.85 -15.43
C GLU A 85 -1.34 -47.03 -13.91
N PHE A 86 -1.91 -46.14 -13.10
CA PHE A 86 -1.76 -46.17 -11.64
C PHE A 86 -3.10 -46.36 -10.91
N PRO A 87 -3.66 -47.58 -10.86
CA PRO A 87 -4.98 -47.85 -10.31
C PRO A 87 -5.09 -47.61 -8.79
N LYS A 88 -3.97 -47.60 -8.07
CA LYS A 88 -3.93 -47.35 -6.62
C LYS A 88 -4.09 -45.87 -6.24
N VAL A 89 -3.91 -44.95 -7.20
CA VAL A 89 -4.00 -43.50 -6.98
C VAL A 89 -5.43 -43.10 -6.68
N ARG A 90 -5.66 -42.41 -5.55
CA ARG A 90 -6.99 -41.92 -5.15
C ARG A 90 -7.15 -40.41 -5.33
N HIS A 91 -6.06 -39.65 -5.30
CA HIS A 91 -6.05 -38.22 -5.59
C HIS A 91 -4.94 -37.90 -6.58
N VAL A 92 -5.23 -36.99 -7.50
CA VAL A 92 -4.29 -36.46 -8.48
C VAL A 92 -4.05 -34.98 -8.17
N TYR A 93 -2.79 -34.64 -7.93
CA TYR A 93 -2.34 -33.28 -7.65
C TYR A 93 -1.70 -32.67 -8.90
N LEU A 94 -2.18 -31.50 -9.33
CA LEU A 94 -1.60 -30.77 -10.45
C LEU A 94 -0.50 -29.81 -9.96
N ALA A 95 0.72 -30.00 -10.44
CA ALA A 95 1.88 -29.18 -10.12
C ALA A 95 2.56 -28.62 -11.37
N SER A 96 3.44 -27.63 -11.18
CA SER A 96 4.37 -27.14 -12.20
C SER A 96 5.80 -27.45 -11.80
N GLY A 97 6.72 -27.44 -12.77
CA GLY A 97 8.17 -27.51 -12.48
C GLY A 97 8.74 -26.36 -11.65
N SER A 98 7.91 -25.36 -11.30
CA SER A 98 8.26 -24.24 -10.41
C SER A 98 7.53 -24.28 -9.07
N CYS A 99 6.86 -25.38 -8.77
CA CYS A 99 6.30 -25.67 -7.46
C CYS A 99 7.36 -26.31 -6.56
N LEU A 100 7.32 -26.01 -5.27
CA LEU A 100 8.20 -26.60 -4.26
C LEU A 100 7.36 -27.10 -3.08
N PRO A 101 7.44 -28.39 -2.73
CA PRO A 101 6.90 -28.90 -1.46
C PRO A 101 7.52 -28.13 -0.29
N LEU A 102 6.70 -27.70 0.66
CA LEU A 102 7.15 -26.97 1.85
C LEU A 102 7.07 -27.83 3.13
N ARG A 103 6.38 -28.96 3.04
CA ARG A 103 6.16 -29.94 4.11
C ARG A 103 6.57 -31.33 3.59
N PRO A 104 6.86 -32.30 4.47
CA PRO A 104 7.04 -33.68 4.07
C PRO A 104 5.86 -34.16 3.22
N VAL A 105 6.16 -34.90 2.15
CA VAL A 105 5.14 -35.38 1.20
C VAL A 105 4.16 -36.34 1.88
N GLU A 106 4.63 -37.10 2.86
CA GLU A 106 3.85 -38.02 3.69
C GLU A 106 2.69 -37.30 4.39
N GLU A 107 2.90 -36.06 4.85
CA GLU A 107 1.83 -35.28 5.48
C GLU A 107 0.72 -34.91 4.48
N LEU A 108 1.05 -34.66 3.21
CA LEU A 108 0.05 -34.44 2.17
C LEU A 108 -0.72 -35.74 1.89
N ILE A 109 -0.02 -36.88 1.85
CA ILE A 109 -0.63 -38.21 1.64
C ILE A 109 -1.62 -38.51 2.77
N ASP A 110 -1.21 -38.35 4.03
CA ASP A 110 -2.06 -38.56 5.21
C ASP A 110 -3.26 -37.61 5.20
N TYR A 111 -3.03 -36.32 4.92
CA TYR A 111 -4.07 -35.31 4.87
C TYR A 111 -5.18 -35.62 3.84
N LEU A 112 -4.78 -36.14 2.68
CA LEU A 112 -5.70 -36.58 1.62
C LEU A 112 -6.35 -37.94 1.93
N ALA A 113 -5.65 -38.84 2.62
CA ALA A 113 -6.19 -40.12 3.07
C ALA A 113 -7.32 -39.96 4.09
N GLU A 114 -7.24 -38.96 4.97
CA GLU A 114 -8.32 -38.55 5.87
C GLU A 114 -9.53 -37.95 5.15
N ARG A 115 -9.35 -37.50 3.90
CA ARG A 115 -10.35 -36.79 3.09
C ARG A 115 -10.58 -37.48 1.73
N PRO A 116 -10.97 -38.77 1.71
CA PRO A 116 -10.97 -39.60 0.51
C PRO A 116 -11.97 -39.16 -0.58
N GLN A 117 -12.97 -38.34 -0.23
CA GLN A 117 -14.03 -37.89 -1.12
C GLN A 117 -14.00 -36.37 -1.38
N THR A 118 -12.96 -35.68 -0.91
CA THR A 118 -12.85 -34.22 -1.02
C THR A 118 -11.95 -33.84 -2.18
N ASP A 119 -12.48 -32.99 -3.06
CA ASP A 119 -11.77 -32.30 -4.12
C ASP A 119 -11.34 -30.90 -3.64
N PHE A 120 -10.06 -30.57 -3.81
CA PHE A 120 -9.49 -29.26 -3.46
C PHE A 120 -9.26 -28.46 -4.74
N ILE A 121 -10.24 -27.62 -5.06
CA ILE A 121 -10.22 -26.78 -6.26
C ILE A 121 -10.97 -25.48 -5.98
N GLU A 122 -10.27 -24.36 -6.11
CA GLU A 122 -10.91 -23.04 -6.04
C GLU A 122 -11.91 -22.92 -7.20
N SER A 123 -13.17 -22.62 -6.87
CA SER A 123 -14.24 -22.54 -7.86
C SER A 123 -15.32 -21.56 -7.39
N ALA A 124 -15.21 -20.32 -7.87
CA ALA A 124 -16.16 -19.23 -7.66
C ALA A 124 -17.01 -19.02 -8.91
N THR A 125 -18.29 -18.69 -8.74
CA THR A 125 -19.20 -18.34 -9.83
C THR A 125 -18.89 -16.93 -10.35
N THR A 126 -18.93 -16.75 -11.67
CA THR A 126 -18.73 -15.43 -12.30
C THR A 126 -19.85 -14.44 -12.02
N ALA A 127 -21.03 -14.92 -11.59
CA ALA A 127 -22.20 -14.08 -11.35
C ALA A 127 -22.17 -13.38 -9.98
N ASP A 128 -21.52 -14.01 -8.98
CA ASP A 128 -21.71 -13.62 -7.58
C ASP A 128 -20.47 -12.99 -6.95
N VAL A 129 -19.28 -13.17 -7.55
CA VAL A 129 -18.02 -12.69 -6.96
C VAL A 129 -17.07 -12.13 -8.03
N PRO A 130 -16.59 -10.88 -7.89
CA PRO A 130 -15.54 -10.34 -8.74
C PRO A 130 -14.20 -11.02 -8.40
N TRP A 131 -13.95 -12.17 -9.01
CA TRP A 131 -12.71 -12.94 -8.81
C TRP A 131 -11.52 -12.38 -9.62
N THR A 132 -11.81 -11.67 -10.71
CA THR A 132 -10.77 -11.13 -11.61
C THR A 132 -10.24 -9.77 -11.15
N ILE A 133 -8.91 -9.67 -10.98
CA ILE A 133 -8.23 -8.38 -10.73
C ILE A 133 -8.09 -7.66 -12.08
N GLY A 134 -9.19 -7.05 -12.53
CA GLY A 134 -9.28 -6.40 -13.83
C GLY A 134 -9.31 -7.36 -15.02
N GLY A 135 -9.78 -6.86 -16.17
CA GLY A 135 -9.90 -7.63 -17.41
C GLY A 135 -11.32 -8.11 -17.73
N LEU A 136 -11.42 -9.12 -18.60
CA LEU A 136 -12.69 -9.73 -19.00
C LEU A 136 -13.12 -10.74 -17.96
N ASP A 137 -14.40 -10.73 -17.56
CA ASP A 137 -14.97 -11.67 -16.59
C ASP A 137 -15.95 -12.62 -17.30
N ALA A 138 -17.26 -12.36 -17.27
CA ALA A 138 -18.27 -13.09 -18.05
C ALA A 138 -17.97 -13.13 -19.57
N GLU A 139 -17.26 -12.13 -20.09
CA GLU A 139 -16.84 -12.07 -21.50
C GLU A 139 -15.84 -13.18 -21.88
N ARG A 140 -15.12 -13.78 -20.91
CA ARG A 140 -14.25 -14.96 -21.17
C ARG A 140 -15.02 -16.13 -21.75
N PHE A 141 -16.28 -16.28 -21.35
CA PHE A 141 -17.14 -17.40 -21.69
C PHE A 141 -18.02 -17.11 -22.90
N THR A 142 -18.36 -15.83 -23.11
CA THR A 142 -19.28 -15.42 -24.17
C THR A 142 -18.56 -14.95 -25.44
N LEU A 143 -17.27 -14.61 -25.38
CA LEU A 143 -16.47 -14.24 -26.56
C LEU A 143 -15.54 -15.38 -27.04
N ARG A 144 -14.89 -15.17 -28.19
CA ARG A 144 -13.87 -16.07 -28.78
C ARG A 144 -12.49 -15.44 -28.66
N PHE A 145 -11.49 -16.26 -28.35
CA PHE A 145 -10.11 -15.82 -28.15
C PHE A 145 -9.10 -16.67 -28.96
N PRO A 146 -9.07 -16.54 -30.29
CA PRO A 146 -8.14 -17.30 -31.13
C PRO A 146 -6.70 -16.75 -31.10
N PHE A 147 -6.51 -15.51 -30.66
CA PHE A 147 -5.20 -14.85 -30.63
C PHE A 147 -4.60 -14.92 -29.22
N SER A 148 -3.29 -15.20 -29.14
CA SER A 148 -2.57 -15.12 -27.88
C SER A 148 -2.49 -13.67 -27.40
N TRP A 149 -2.92 -13.44 -26.17
CA TRP A 149 -2.78 -12.15 -25.48
C TRP A 149 -1.32 -11.70 -25.35
N ARG A 150 -0.41 -12.65 -25.09
CA ARG A 150 1.01 -12.36 -24.84
C ARG A 150 1.78 -12.06 -26.13
N ARG A 151 1.47 -12.76 -27.22
CA ARG A 151 2.20 -12.63 -28.51
C ARG A 151 1.56 -11.60 -29.43
N HIS A 152 0.23 -11.50 -29.44
CA HIS A 152 -0.53 -10.69 -30.40
C HIS A 152 -1.56 -9.79 -29.69
N ARG A 153 -1.12 -9.01 -28.69
CA ARG A 153 -1.97 -8.13 -27.87
C ARG A 153 -2.89 -7.22 -28.70
N TYR A 154 -2.36 -6.60 -29.76
CA TYR A 154 -3.14 -5.74 -30.64
C TYR A 154 -4.31 -6.48 -31.32
N LEU A 155 -4.06 -7.67 -31.89
CA LEU A 155 -5.09 -8.49 -32.53
C LEU A 155 -6.12 -9.00 -31.50
N PHE A 156 -5.66 -9.39 -30.31
CA PHE A 156 -6.54 -9.76 -29.21
C PHE A 156 -7.52 -8.62 -28.88
N ASP A 157 -6.99 -7.41 -28.64
CA ASP A 157 -7.80 -6.26 -28.21
C ASP A 157 -8.76 -5.80 -29.30
N LYS A 158 -8.29 -5.74 -30.56
CA LYS A 158 -9.16 -5.40 -31.70
C LYS A 158 -10.24 -6.44 -31.95
N TYR A 159 -9.93 -7.73 -31.77
CA TYR A 159 -10.92 -8.79 -31.95
C TYR A 159 -11.97 -8.80 -30.83
N VAL A 160 -11.59 -8.48 -29.59
CA VAL A 160 -12.55 -8.25 -28.50
C VAL A 160 -13.45 -7.05 -28.81
N ALA A 161 -12.87 -5.92 -29.23
CA ALA A 161 -13.64 -4.73 -29.60
C ALA A 161 -14.61 -5.02 -30.75
N LEU A 162 -14.16 -5.71 -31.80
CA LEU A 162 -14.99 -6.12 -32.93
C LEU A 162 -16.18 -6.98 -32.49
N GLN A 163 -15.94 -8.00 -31.65
CA GLN A 163 -17.02 -8.86 -31.15
C GLN A 163 -18.02 -8.07 -30.29
N ARG A 164 -17.57 -7.09 -29.50
CA ARG A 164 -18.44 -6.19 -28.73
C ARG A 164 -19.30 -5.31 -29.65
N THR A 165 -18.70 -4.69 -30.66
CA THR A 165 -19.40 -3.85 -31.64
C THR A 165 -20.46 -4.66 -32.39
N LEU A 166 -20.12 -5.87 -32.81
CA LEU A 166 -21.03 -6.78 -33.51
C LEU A 166 -21.98 -7.56 -32.57
N ARG A 167 -21.92 -7.31 -31.26
CA ARG A 167 -22.72 -7.97 -30.21
C ARG A 167 -22.69 -9.51 -30.29
N LEU A 168 -21.57 -10.08 -30.74
CA LEU A 168 -21.40 -11.51 -30.86
C LEU A 168 -21.33 -12.14 -29.46
N ARG A 169 -22.22 -13.10 -29.19
CA ARG A 169 -22.25 -13.86 -27.94
C ARG A 169 -22.34 -15.35 -28.23
N ARG A 170 -21.40 -16.11 -27.67
CA ARG A 170 -21.43 -17.56 -27.66
C ARG A 170 -22.38 -18.05 -26.59
N ARG A 171 -23.09 -19.12 -26.89
CA ARG A 171 -23.90 -19.86 -25.92
C ARG A 171 -22.98 -20.79 -25.12
N ILE A 172 -23.18 -20.82 -23.81
CA ILE A 172 -22.58 -21.80 -22.91
C ILE A 172 -23.31 -23.15 -23.17
N PRO A 173 -22.58 -24.29 -23.25
CA PRO A 173 -23.21 -25.60 -23.37
C PRO A 173 -24.24 -25.85 -22.26
N PRO A 174 -25.36 -26.53 -22.56
CA PRO A 174 -26.35 -26.85 -21.53
C PRO A 174 -25.74 -27.75 -20.45
N GLY A 175 -26.17 -27.58 -19.21
CA GLY A 175 -25.75 -28.41 -18.07
C GLY A 175 -24.50 -27.94 -17.34
N ILE A 176 -23.77 -26.93 -17.84
CA ILE A 176 -22.61 -26.37 -17.15
C ILE A 176 -22.82 -24.91 -16.76
N VAL A 177 -22.36 -24.57 -15.55
CA VAL A 177 -22.29 -23.19 -15.06
C VAL A 177 -20.81 -22.81 -14.98
N PRO A 178 -20.36 -21.76 -15.69
CA PRO A 178 -18.97 -21.34 -15.64
C PRO A 178 -18.52 -20.99 -14.22
N HIS A 179 -17.44 -21.63 -13.78
CA HIS A 179 -16.73 -21.31 -12.55
C HIS A 179 -15.29 -20.93 -12.88
N MET A 180 -14.71 -20.07 -12.05
CA MET A 180 -13.34 -19.60 -12.14
C MET A 180 -12.57 -19.87 -10.85
N GLY A 181 -11.26 -20.07 -10.96
CA GLY A 181 -10.39 -20.27 -9.82
C GLY A 181 -8.95 -20.55 -10.22
N SER A 182 -8.10 -20.86 -9.25
CA SER A 182 -6.70 -21.22 -9.52
C SER A 182 -6.55 -22.41 -10.47
N GLN A 183 -5.57 -22.34 -11.37
CA GLN A 183 -5.11 -23.47 -12.19
C GLN A 183 -4.71 -24.70 -11.34
N TRP A 184 -4.24 -24.49 -10.10
CA TRP A 184 -3.66 -25.55 -9.25
C TRP A 184 -4.74 -26.21 -8.39
N TRP A 185 -5.02 -27.49 -8.68
CA TRP A 185 -6.04 -28.29 -8.01
C TRP A 185 -5.47 -29.63 -7.53
N CYS A 186 -6.18 -30.26 -6.59
CA CYS A 186 -6.00 -31.66 -6.20
C CYS A 186 -7.36 -32.34 -6.23
N LEU A 187 -7.58 -33.22 -7.21
CA LEU A 187 -8.88 -33.85 -7.47
C LEU A 187 -8.85 -35.34 -7.13
N THR A 188 -9.97 -35.86 -6.68
CA THR A 188 -10.19 -37.29 -6.47
C THR A 188 -10.17 -38.02 -7.80
N ARG A 189 -9.78 -39.30 -7.77
CA ARG A 189 -9.83 -40.20 -8.93
C ARG A 189 -11.23 -40.22 -9.54
N GLN A 190 -12.27 -40.31 -8.70
CA GLN A 190 -13.65 -40.36 -9.17
C GLN A 190 -14.05 -39.11 -9.95
N THR A 191 -13.77 -37.92 -9.41
CA THR A 191 -14.09 -36.65 -10.08
C THR A 191 -13.30 -36.51 -11.38
N LEU A 192 -11.99 -36.79 -11.36
CA LEU A 192 -11.15 -36.65 -12.54
C LEU A 192 -11.48 -37.67 -13.63
N SER A 193 -11.78 -38.93 -13.27
CA SER A 193 -12.26 -39.94 -14.22
C SER A 193 -13.60 -39.53 -14.83
N ALA A 194 -14.53 -39.02 -14.04
CA ALA A 194 -15.83 -38.55 -14.55
C ALA A 194 -15.65 -37.40 -15.57
N ILE A 195 -14.75 -36.45 -15.29
CA ILE A 195 -14.42 -35.36 -16.21
C ILE A 195 -13.82 -35.88 -17.53
N LEU A 196 -12.88 -36.83 -17.46
CA LEU A 196 -12.15 -37.29 -18.65
C LEU A 196 -12.95 -38.29 -19.51
N SER A 197 -13.90 -39.01 -18.92
CA SER A 197 -14.74 -40.03 -19.57
C SER A 197 -16.17 -39.55 -19.84
N ASP A 198 -16.46 -38.26 -19.64
CA ASP A 198 -17.74 -37.65 -19.90
C ASP A 198 -18.18 -37.82 -21.39
N PRO A 199 -19.40 -38.32 -21.67
CA PRO A 199 -19.91 -38.40 -23.03
C PRO A 199 -19.91 -37.06 -23.79
N GLU A 200 -20.16 -35.95 -23.09
CA GLU A 200 -20.19 -34.60 -23.65
C GLU A 200 -18.81 -33.91 -23.64
N ARG A 201 -17.75 -34.62 -23.26
CA ARG A 201 -16.38 -34.07 -23.20
C ARG A 201 -15.97 -33.39 -24.51
N ALA A 202 -16.29 -33.99 -25.66
CA ALA A 202 -15.94 -33.40 -26.96
C ALA A 202 -16.63 -32.04 -27.19
N THR A 203 -17.85 -31.87 -26.68
CA THR A 203 -18.60 -30.61 -26.69
C THR A 203 -17.92 -29.58 -25.78
N TYR A 204 -17.56 -29.98 -24.57
CA TYR A 204 -16.90 -29.11 -23.58
C TYR A 204 -15.49 -28.69 -24.03
N ASP A 205 -14.67 -29.61 -24.53
CA ASP A 205 -13.32 -29.33 -25.05
C ASP A 205 -13.38 -28.34 -26.21
N ARG A 206 -14.32 -28.53 -27.15
CA ARG A 206 -14.54 -27.59 -28.27
C ARG A 206 -14.95 -26.22 -27.77
N TYR A 207 -15.77 -26.13 -26.73
CA TYR A 207 -16.19 -24.87 -26.14
C TYR A 207 -15.02 -24.17 -25.42
N PHE A 208 -14.38 -24.82 -24.45
CA PHE A 208 -13.31 -24.21 -23.66
C PHE A 208 -12.04 -23.95 -24.48
N SER A 209 -11.80 -24.64 -25.60
CA SER A 209 -10.68 -24.34 -26.49
C SER A 209 -10.66 -22.91 -27.04
N LYS A 210 -11.81 -22.22 -27.01
CA LYS A 210 -11.98 -20.84 -27.47
C LYS A 210 -12.21 -19.85 -26.33
N VAL A 211 -12.24 -20.32 -25.08
CA VAL A 211 -12.35 -19.49 -23.86
C VAL A 211 -10.96 -18.94 -23.50
N TRP A 212 -10.91 -17.73 -22.95
CA TRP A 212 -9.65 -17.14 -22.49
C TRP A 212 -9.29 -17.64 -21.10
N ILE A 213 -8.04 -18.09 -20.91
CA ILE A 213 -7.55 -18.69 -19.66
C ILE A 213 -8.43 -19.88 -19.24
N PRO A 214 -8.60 -20.89 -20.12
CA PRO A 214 -9.48 -22.02 -19.85
C PRO A 214 -8.93 -22.94 -18.75
N ASP A 215 -7.64 -22.87 -18.44
CA ASP A 215 -7.00 -23.61 -17.34
C ASP A 215 -7.45 -23.16 -15.95
N GLU A 216 -8.00 -21.95 -15.83
CA GLU A 216 -8.62 -21.40 -14.62
C GLU A 216 -10.15 -21.57 -14.60
N ALA A 217 -10.74 -22.26 -15.60
CA ALA A 217 -12.19 -22.44 -15.68
C ALA A 217 -12.68 -23.85 -16.02
N TYR A 218 -11.93 -24.63 -16.81
CA TYR A 218 -12.36 -25.93 -17.32
C TYR A 218 -12.60 -26.94 -16.18
N PHE A 219 -11.57 -27.20 -15.37
CA PHE A 219 -11.66 -28.15 -14.27
C PHE A 219 -12.57 -27.64 -13.15
N GLN A 220 -12.61 -26.33 -12.93
CA GLN A 220 -13.44 -25.67 -11.92
C GLN A 220 -14.93 -25.85 -12.26
N THR A 221 -15.28 -25.65 -13.53
CA THR A 221 -16.65 -25.82 -14.03
C THR A 221 -17.07 -27.28 -13.97
N LEU A 222 -16.24 -28.21 -14.45
CA LEU A 222 -16.63 -29.63 -14.50
C LEU A 222 -16.53 -30.32 -13.13
N ALA A 223 -15.61 -29.90 -12.26
CA ALA A 223 -15.57 -30.41 -10.88
C ALA A 223 -16.87 -30.09 -10.13
N ARG A 224 -17.48 -28.93 -10.37
CA ARG A 224 -18.79 -28.58 -9.77
C ARG A 224 -19.95 -29.48 -10.22
N GLN A 225 -19.79 -30.16 -11.36
CA GLN A 225 -20.78 -31.12 -11.86
C GLN A 225 -20.58 -32.52 -11.28
N TYR A 226 -19.32 -32.96 -11.09
CA TYR A 226 -18.99 -34.36 -10.77
C TYR A 226 -18.48 -34.62 -9.35
N SER A 227 -18.00 -33.59 -8.66
CA SER A 227 -17.44 -33.73 -7.32
C SER A 227 -18.52 -34.04 -6.29
N ARG A 228 -18.21 -34.96 -5.38
CA ARG A 228 -19.05 -35.24 -4.21
C ARG A 228 -18.93 -34.17 -3.14
N ARG A 229 -17.71 -33.67 -2.90
CA ARG A 229 -17.42 -32.66 -1.88
C ARG A 229 -16.28 -31.77 -2.36
N ILE A 230 -16.57 -30.48 -2.51
CA ILE A 230 -15.56 -29.47 -2.86
C ILE A 230 -15.16 -28.69 -1.62
N GLU A 231 -13.86 -28.59 -1.37
CA GLU A 231 -13.28 -27.50 -0.62
C GLU A 231 -12.73 -26.47 -1.60
N SER A 232 -13.32 -25.27 -1.63
CA SER A 232 -12.97 -24.21 -2.58
C SER A 232 -11.69 -23.48 -2.20
N ARG A 233 -10.57 -24.21 -2.19
CA ARG A 233 -9.21 -23.71 -1.95
C ARG A 233 -8.20 -24.56 -2.73
N SER A 234 -7.06 -23.96 -3.08
CA SER A 234 -5.91 -24.71 -3.58
C SER A 234 -5.02 -25.15 -2.42
N LEU A 235 -4.43 -26.35 -2.54
CA LEU A 235 -3.35 -26.81 -1.65
C LEU A 235 -1.97 -26.25 -2.07
N THR A 236 -1.91 -25.44 -3.14
CA THR A 236 -0.74 -24.68 -3.55
C THR A 236 -0.87 -23.22 -3.11
N LEU A 237 0.10 -22.72 -2.34
CA LEU A 237 0.27 -21.29 -2.09
C LEU A 237 0.73 -20.60 -3.38
N SER A 238 -0.19 -19.91 -4.04
CA SER A 238 0.09 -19.05 -5.20
C SER A 238 -0.50 -17.66 -4.94
N LYS A 239 0.33 -16.63 -4.98
CA LYS A 239 -0.09 -15.23 -4.76
C LYS A 239 0.22 -14.37 -5.97
N PHE A 240 -0.64 -13.39 -6.22
CA PHE A 240 -0.49 -12.43 -7.31
C PHE A 240 -0.26 -11.02 -6.74
N ASP A 241 0.49 -10.20 -7.46
CA ASP A 241 0.65 -8.79 -7.14
C ASP A 241 -0.55 -7.96 -7.65
N TYR A 242 -0.54 -6.67 -7.35
CA TYR A 242 -1.62 -5.76 -7.77
C TYR A 242 -1.78 -5.62 -9.30
N GLN A 243 -0.82 -6.12 -10.09
CA GLN A 243 -0.88 -6.16 -11.55
C GLN A 243 -1.36 -7.52 -12.08
N GLY A 244 -1.74 -8.45 -11.20
CA GLY A 244 -2.10 -9.82 -11.57
C GLY A 244 -0.90 -10.67 -11.99
N LYS A 245 0.34 -10.30 -11.60
CA LYS A 245 1.53 -11.11 -11.86
C LYS A 245 1.82 -12.03 -10.67
N PRO A 246 2.16 -13.31 -10.88
CA PRO A 246 2.47 -14.20 -9.78
C PRO A 246 3.73 -13.74 -9.04
N HIS A 247 3.68 -13.75 -7.71
CA HIS A 247 4.84 -13.52 -6.86
C HIS A 247 5.87 -14.65 -7.07
N ILE A 248 7.14 -14.23 -7.12
CA ILE A 248 8.28 -15.14 -7.19
C ILE A 248 8.96 -15.14 -5.82
N PHE A 249 9.11 -16.32 -5.23
CA PHE A 249 9.79 -16.51 -3.96
C PHE A 249 11.29 -16.76 -4.19
N TYR A 250 12.11 -16.08 -3.39
CA TYR A 250 13.58 -16.14 -3.40
C TYR A 250 14.10 -16.62 -2.03
N ASP A 251 15.40 -16.82 -1.90
CA ASP A 251 16.04 -17.36 -0.69
C ASP A 251 15.74 -16.57 0.60
N ASP A 252 15.55 -15.25 0.50
CA ASP A 252 15.16 -14.38 1.62
C ASP A 252 13.72 -14.65 2.13
N HIS A 253 12.90 -15.38 1.37
CA HIS A 253 11.55 -15.77 1.77
C HIS A 253 11.50 -17.08 2.58
N LEU A 254 12.65 -17.72 2.88
CA LEU A 254 12.69 -19.02 3.58
C LEU A 254 11.88 -19.02 4.88
N GLN A 255 12.09 -18.03 5.74
CA GLN A 255 11.38 -17.93 7.02
C GLN A 255 9.89 -17.66 6.86
N LEU A 256 9.51 -16.93 5.80
CA LEU A 256 8.12 -16.69 5.47
C LEU A 256 7.44 -17.99 5.03
N LEU A 257 8.06 -18.75 4.13
CA LEU A 257 7.52 -20.02 3.63
C LEU A 257 7.43 -21.08 4.72
N ARG A 258 8.41 -21.15 5.64
CA ARG A 258 8.37 -22.05 6.81
C ARG A 258 7.16 -21.79 7.72
N ARG A 259 6.72 -20.53 7.82
CA ARG A 259 5.56 -20.12 8.64
C ARG A 259 4.23 -20.16 7.90
N SER A 260 4.22 -20.61 6.64
CA SER A 260 3.02 -20.63 5.79
C SER A 260 2.03 -21.75 6.13
N ASP A 261 2.52 -22.81 6.78
CA ASP A 261 1.81 -24.06 7.04
C ASP A 261 1.23 -24.74 5.76
N CYS A 262 1.56 -24.25 4.57
CA CYS A 262 1.07 -24.73 3.27
C CYS A 262 1.86 -25.96 2.79
N PHE A 263 1.23 -26.86 2.01
CA PHE A 263 1.91 -28.06 1.51
C PHE A 263 2.91 -27.75 0.38
N VAL A 264 2.56 -26.84 -0.52
CA VAL A 264 3.35 -26.51 -1.71
C VAL A 264 3.29 -25.01 -1.96
N ALA A 265 4.38 -24.39 -2.41
CA ALA A 265 4.41 -23.00 -2.86
C ALA A 265 4.74 -22.84 -4.35
N ARG A 266 4.19 -21.78 -4.94
CA ARG A 266 4.45 -21.34 -6.30
C ARG A 266 4.39 -19.80 -6.39
N LYS A 267 5.30 -19.12 -7.08
CA LYS A 267 6.36 -19.63 -7.96
C LYS A 267 7.73 -19.50 -7.30
N ILE A 268 8.53 -20.57 -7.28
CA ILE A 268 9.90 -20.49 -6.77
C ILE A 268 10.87 -20.05 -7.88
N TRP A 269 11.81 -19.16 -7.54
CA TRP A 269 12.87 -18.76 -8.46
C TRP A 269 13.86 -19.91 -8.70
N PRO A 270 14.25 -20.24 -9.95
CA PRO A 270 15.13 -21.39 -10.22
C PRO A 270 16.51 -21.34 -9.55
N ARG A 271 17.01 -20.14 -9.21
CA ARG A 271 18.30 -19.96 -8.51
C ARG A 271 18.16 -19.74 -7.00
N ALA A 272 16.97 -19.96 -6.43
CA ALA A 272 16.77 -19.93 -4.98
C ALA A 272 17.31 -21.21 -4.34
N ASN A 273 18.65 -21.38 -4.38
CA ASN A 273 19.31 -22.60 -3.96
C ASN A 273 18.98 -22.93 -2.50
N ARG A 274 18.99 -21.93 -1.60
CA ARG A 274 18.71 -22.13 -0.18
C ARG A 274 17.29 -22.63 0.06
N LEU A 275 16.30 -22.20 -0.74
CA LEU A 275 14.94 -22.74 -0.64
C LEU A 275 14.90 -24.22 -1.05
N TYR A 276 15.46 -24.55 -2.21
CA TYR A 276 15.44 -25.93 -2.71
C TYR A 276 16.18 -26.87 -1.76
N ASP A 277 17.36 -26.47 -1.28
CA ASP A 277 18.13 -27.27 -0.32
C ASP A 277 17.32 -27.45 0.97
N ALA A 278 16.84 -26.35 1.58
CA ALA A 278 16.13 -26.43 2.85
C ALA A 278 14.83 -27.26 2.81
N PHE A 279 14.09 -27.26 1.70
CA PHE A 279 12.81 -27.96 1.62
C PHE A 279 12.87 -29.34 0.97
N LEU A 280 13.91 -29.65 0.18
CA LEU A 280 14.05 -30.96 -0.47
C LEU A 280 14.98 -31.93 0.29
N THR A 281 15.84 -31.45 1.19
CA THR A 281 16.79 -32.32 1.94
C THR A 281 16.46 -32.47 3.42
N ASP A 282 15.89 -31.46 4.07
CA ASP A 282 15.70 -31.47 5.54
C ASP A 282 14.27 -31.88 5.93
N ALA A 283 14.07 -33.18 6.15
CA ALA A 283 12.81 -33.74 6.66
C ALA A 283 12.59 -33.43 8.16
N ALA A 284 13.64 -33.01 8.90
CA ALA A 284 13.62 -32.92 10.36
C ALA A 284 12.95 -31.64 10.89
N HIS A 285 12.60 -30.69 10.02
CA HIS A 285 11.98 -29.43 10.40
C HIS A 285 10.45 -29.39 10.23
N ALA A 286 9.80 -30.56 10.20
CA ALA A 286 8.35 -30.71 10.20
C ALA A 286 7.72 -29.99 11.41
N MET A 287 7.35 -28.72 11.21
CA MET A 287 6.58 -27.94 12.17
C MET A 287 5.21 -28.62 12.34
N LYS A 288 4.72 -28.62 13.60
CA LYS A 288 3.46 -29.22 14.08
C LYS A 288 2.40 -29.42 12.99
N LYS A 289 1.82 -30.64 12.93
CA LYS A 289 0.61 -31.03 12.18
C LYS A 289 -0.54 -30.04 12.38
N THR A 290 -0.46 -28.90 11.71
CA THR A 290 -1.41 -27.79 11.80
C THR A 290 -2.10 -27.70 10.45
N GLU A 291 -3.37 -27.31 10.48
CA GLU A 291 -4.10 -27.07 9.25
C GLU A 291 -3.43 -25.93 8.45
N PRO A 292 -3.23 -26.09 7.12
CA PRO A 292 -2.69 -25.03 6.29
C PRO A 292 -3.47 -23.72 6.43
N ASN A 293 -2.81 -22.66 6.90
CA ASN A 293 -3.43 -21.34 7.09
C ASN A 293 -2.63 -20.23 6.38
N PRO A 294 -2.98 -19.88 5.13
CA PRO A 294 -2.30 -18.81 4.40
C PRO A 294 -2.54 -17.41 5.00
N GLY A 295 -3.51 -17.23 5.90
CA GLY A 295 -3.93 -15.92 6.40
C GLY A 295 -2.81 -15.09 7.05
N LYS A 296 -1.84 -15.73 7.70
CA LYS A 296 -0.67 -15.05 8.29
C LYS A 296 0.18 -14.38 7.22
N ILE A 297 0.37 -15.07 6.10
CA ILE A 297 1.17 -14.59 4.97
C ILE A 297 0.39 -13.56 4.15
N ASP A 298 -0.92 -13.75 4.03
CA ASP A 298 -1.81 -12.83 3.31
C ASP A 298 -1.74 -11.43 3.87
N ARG A 299 -1.67 -11.29 5.21
CA ARG A 299 -1.50 -9.99 5.87
C ARG A 299 -0.19 -9.30 5.48
N ILE A 300 0.89 -10.05 5.29
CA ILE A 300 2.20 -9.51 4.89
C ILE A 300 2.13 -9.03 3.45
N PHE A 301 1.58 -9.84 2.54
CA PHE A 301 1.41 -9.45 1.14
C PHE A 301 0.45 -8.26 0.98
N ALA A 302 -0.65 -8.21 1.73
CA ALA A 302 -1.58 -7.09 1.72
C ALA A 302 -0.89 -5.78 2.12
N LYS A 303 -0.10 -5.80 3.21
CA LYS A 303 0.70 -4.65 3.64
C LYS A 303 1.76 -4.25 2.60
N ALA A 304 2.40 -5.23 1.96
CA ALA A 304 3.39 -4.97 0.91
C ALA A 304 2.74 -4.33 -0.33
N VAL A 305 1.56 -4.81 -0.73
CA VAL A 305 0.77 -4.25 -1.83
C VAL A 305 0.35 -2.82 -1.50
N GLU A 306 -0.20 -2.58 -0.31
CA GLU A 306 -0.58 -1.23 0.14
C GLU A 306 0.59 -0.26 0.09
N ARG A 307 1.75 -0.65 0.63
CA ARG A 307 2.97 0.17 0.56
C ARG A 307 3.46 0.41 -0.86
N ARG A 308 3.28 -0.55 -1.77
CA ARG A 308 3.69 -0.42 -3.18
C ARG A 308 2.74 0.48 -3.98
N THR A 309 1.45 0.50 -3.65
CA THR A 309 0.42 1.26 -4.38
C THR A 309 0.22 2.66 -3.81
N ARG A 310 0.30 2.83 -2.50
CA ARG A 310 0.10 4.10 -1.77
C ARG A 310 1.38 4.70 -1.19
N GLY A 311 2.53 4.02 -1.27
CA GLY A 311 3.76 4.52 -0.65
C GLY A 311 3.70 4.50 0.88
N ARG A 312 4.53 5.32 1.52
CA ARG A 312 4.53 5.55 2.97
C ARG A 312 4.23 7.04 3.23
N PRO A 313 3.46 7.38 4.27
CA PRO A 313 3.26 8.78 4.66
C PRO A 313 4.59 9.49 4.88
N GLY A 314 4.75 10.71 4.37
CA GLY A 314 5.98 11.48 4.52
C GLY A 314 7.19 11.00 3.73
N LEU A 315 7.05 9.93 2.94
CA LEU A 315 8.11 9.47 2.06
C LEU A 315 7.64 9.63 0.61
N TYR A 316 8.21 10.65 -0.05
CA TYR A 316 8.00 10.85 -1.48
C TYR A 316 8.35 9.56 -2.24
N MET A 317 7.42 9.10 -3.06
CA MET A 317 7.45 7.76 -3.67
C MET A 317 8.77 7.50 -4.41
N GLN A 318 9.56 6.51 -3.96
CA GLN A 318 10.86 6.13 -4.55
C GLN A 318 10.76 5.40 -5.92
N SER A 319 9.63 5.48 -6.61
CA SER A 319 9.53 4.81 -7.91
C SER A 319 10.22 5.63 -9.00
N ARG A 320 10.66 4.97 -10.07
CA ARG A 320 11.33 5.61 -11.21
C ARG A 320 10.49 6.74 -11.84
N PHE A 321 9.17 6.70 -11.68
CA PHE A 321 8.24 7.72 -12.15
C PHE A 321 7.24 8.02 -11.03
N PRO A 322 7.49 9.04 -10.20
CA PRO A 322 6.55 9.48 -9.18
C PRO A 322 5.19 9.76 -9.85
N VAL A 323 4.13 9.17 -9.30
CA VAL A 323 2.76 9.44 -9.75
C VAL A 323 2.15 10.36 -8.72
N GLU A 324 1.84 11.58 -9.14
CA GLU A 324 1.10 12.56 -8.35
C GLU A 324 -0.14 11.89 -7.74
N THR A 325 -0.43 12.17 -6.46
CA THR A 325 -1.54 11.58 -5.65
C THR A 325 -1.37 10.13 -5.14
N ARG A 326 -0.28 9.43 -5.46
CA ARG A 326 0.02 8.12 -4.81
C ARG A 326 0.78 8.24 -3.50
N GLU A 327 1.07 9.45 -3.06
CA GLU A 327 1.71 9.72 -1.78
C GLU A 327 0.66 9.64 -0.67
N ASN A 328 0.87 8.75 0.31
CA ASN A 328 -0.04 8.55 1.44
C ASN A 328 0.07 9.70 2.46
N GLY A 329 -0.13 10.94 2.03
CA GLY A 329 0.05 12.16 2.83
C GLY A 329 1.45 12.77 2.72
N LEU A 330 1.48 14.11 2.81
CA LEU A 330 2.68 14.95 2.68
C LEU A 330 3.72 14.63 3.74
N THR A 331 3.32 14.57 5.01
CA THR A 331 4.22 14.34 6.15
C THR A 331 3.97 12.99 6.82
N SER A 332 4.95 12.51 7.59
CA SER A 332 4.87 11.20 8.28
C SER A 332 4.34 11.26 9.71
N ALA A 333 4.18 12.46 10.28
CA ALA A 333 3.80 12.67 11.68
C ALA A 333 3.18 14.07 11.86
N GLN A 334 2.49 14.27 12.98
CA GLN A 334 1.91 15.55 13.34
C GLN A 334 2.97 16.61 13.60
N TYR A 335 2.67 17.85 13.20
CA TYR A 335 3.50 19.03 13.44
C TYR A 335 2.60 20.26 13.71
N SER A 336 3.18 21.30 14.27
CA SER A 336 2.46 22.55 14.58
C SER A 336 3.06 23.74 13.86
N MET A 337 2.21 24.54 13.23
CA MET A 337 2.56 25.80 12.58
C MET A 337 1.89 26.95 13.33
N PHE A 338 2.67 27.98 13.62
CA PHE A 338 2.23 29.17 14.37
C PHE A 338 2.40 30.42 13.53
N GLN A 339 1.39 31.30 13.54
CA GLN A 339 1.47 32.63 12.94
C GLN A 339 1.10 33.69 13.97
N GLY A 340 1.90 34.74 14.07
CA GLY A 340 1.58 35.91 14.88
C GLY A 340 2.00 35.82 16.34
N PHE A 341 2.54 34.69 16.78
CA PHE A 341 2.90 34.46 18.18
C PHE A 341 4.24 35.11 18.54
N THR A 342 5.24 35.03 17.67
CA THR A 342 6.56 35.67 17.87
C THR A 342 6.47 37.19 17.74
N GLU A 343 5.52 37.71 16.95
CA GLU A 343 5.25 39.15 16.89
C GLU A 343 4.52 39.68 18.12
N LEU A 344 3.67 38.87 18.75
CA LEU A 344 2.89 39.28 19.94
C LEU A 344 3.62 39.02 21.26
N PHE A 345 4.46 37.99 21.34
CA PHE A 345 5.12 37.54 22.57
C PHE A 345 6.63 37.54 22.44
N GLU A 346 7.30 38.12 23.45
CA GLU A 346 8.75 38.05 23.58
C GLU A 346 9.17 36.62 23.97
N ASN A 347 10.20 36.09 23.30
CA ASN A 347 10.77 34.76 23.55
C ASN A 347 9.72 33.62 23.52
N PHE A 348 8.79 33.68 22.56
CA PHE A 348 7.75 32.67 22.42
C PHE A 348 8.30 31.27 22.13
N GLU A 349 9.29 31.11 21.24
CA GLU A 349 9.78 29.77 20.90
C GLU A 349 10.47 29.06 22.08
N PRO A 350 11.40 29.72 22.82
CA PRO A 350 11.96 29.13 24.03
C PRO A 350 10.90 28.82 25.10
N TRP A 351 9.88 29.67 25.24
CA TRP A 351 8.77 29.43 26.17
C TRP A 351 7.97 28.17 25.78
N LEU A 352 7.58 28.07 24.51
CA LEU A 352 6.80 26.94 24.02
C LEU A 352 7.59 25.63 24.15
N ALA A 353 8.89 25.64 23.80
CA ALA A 353 9.77 24.47 23.94
C ALA A 353 9.83 23.97 25.39
N ARG A 354 9.90 24.87 26.37
CA ARG A 354 9.87 24.51 27.81
C ARG A 354 8.50 23.98 28.24
N ALA A 355 7.41 24.58 27.74
CA ALA A 355 6.06 24.22 28.13
C ALA A 355 5.62 22.85 27.59
N THR A 356 6.03 22.49 26.37
CA THR A 356 5.57 21.27 25.68
C THR A 356 6.63 20.17 25.62
N GLY A 357 7.90 20.50 25.84
CA GLY A 357 9.03 19.58 25.63
C GLY A 357 9.27 19.24 24.15
N THR A 358 8.64 19.95 23.22
CA THR A 358 8.81 19.75 21.78
C THR A 358 9.90 20.64 21.20
N ARG A 359 10.40 20.29 20.02
CA ARG A 359 11.35 21.14 19.28
C ARG A 359 10.60 22.28 18.60
N VAL A 360 10.99 23.53 18.91
CA VAL A 360 10.36 24.74 18.35
C VAL A 360 11.39 25.51 17.55
N HIS A 361 11.09 25.70 16.27
CA HIS A 361 11.86 26.46 15.30
C HIS A 361 11.27 27.86 15.13
N GLY A 362 12.09 28.77 14.58
CA GLY A 362 11.61 30.06 14.10
C GLY A 362 10.91 29.93 12.76
N HIS A 363 11.10 30.93 11.90
CA HIS A 363 10.54 30.96 10.56
C HIS A 363 11.35 30.06 9.62
N ILE A 364 10.97 28.78 9.54
CA ILE A 364 11.68 27.81 8.66
C ILE A 364 11.50 28.13 7.16
N PHE A 365 10.53 28.97 6.81
CA PHE A 365 10.30 29.49 5.46
C PHE A 365 10.72 30.96 5.28
N ALA A 366 11.56 31.51 6.18
CA ALA A 366 12.03 32.89 6.08
C ALA A 366 12.86 33.16 4.81
N PRO A 367 12.83 34.38 4.25
CA PRO A 367 13.50 34.69 2.97
C PRO A 367 15.00 34.41 2.94
N GLU A 368 15.71 34.59 4.06
CA GLU A 368 17.18 34.49 4.12
C GLU A 368 17.67 33.06 4.39
N ARG A 369 17.09 32.40 5.38
CA ARG A 369 17.45 31.03 5.79
C ARG A 369 16.28 30.34 6.48
N ALA A 370 16.35 29.03 6.67
CA ALA A 370 15.44 28.31 7.55
C ALA A 370 15.95 28.44 8.99
N GLU A 371 15.14 29.05 9.86
CA GLU A 371 15.52 29.31 11.25
C GLU A 371 15.29 28.07 12.14
N PHE A 372 16.27 27.17 12.16
CA PHE A 372 16.21 26.02 13.05
C PHE A 372 16.44 26.41 14.52
N CYS A 373 16.04 25.52 15.44
CA CYS A 373 16.19 25.76 16.87
C CYS A 373 17.69 25.83 17.23
N ASP A 374 18.03 26.58 18.28
CA ASP A 374 19.41 26.75 18.75
C ASP A 374 20.39 27.27 17.67
N ASP A 375 19.89 28.04 16.69
CA ASP A 375 20.67 28.57 15.56
C ASP A 375 21.44 27.50 14.76
N GLN A 376 20.91 26.28 14.72
CA GLN A 376 21.48 25.19 13.93
C GLN A 376 21.44 25.53 12.42
N THR A 377 22.53 25.25 11.71
CA THR A 377 22.61 25.44 10.25
C THR A 377 22.27 24.16 9.48
N VAL A 378 22.30 23.01 10.17
CA VAL A 378 22.01 21.69 9.60
C VAL A 378 21.22 20.85 10.58
N MET A 379 20.12 20.24 10.11
CA MET A 379 19.29 19.29 10.86
C MET A 379 19.48 17.84 10.41
N ASN A 380 18.83 16.91 11.12
CA ASN A 380 18.80 15.48 10.80
C ASN A 380 18.55 15.22 9.31
N GLY A 381 19.33 14.31 8.74
CA GLY A 381 19.30 13.99 7.31
C GLY A 381 19.95 15.03 6.41
N ALA A 382 20.88 15.83 6.96
CA ALA A 382 21.66 16.85 6.25
C ALA A 382 20.79 17.96 5.61
N LEU A 383 19.68 18.31 6.26
CA LEU A 383 18.84 19.43 5.86
C LEU A 383 19.52 20.74 6.24
N SER A 384 19.97 21.49 5.24
CA SER A 384 20.59 22.81 5.42
C SER A 384 19.55 23.90 5.63
N ASP A 385 19.96 24.96 6.34
CA ASP A 385 19.23 26.21 6.50
C ASP A 385 19.17 27.09 5.23
N SER A 386 19.79 26.67 4.12
CA SER A 386 19.80 27.46 2.88
C SER A 386 18.40 27.68 2.31
N ALA A 387 17.96 28.93 2.23
CA ALA A 387 16.71 29.31 1.58
C ALA A 387 16.66 28.87 0.11
N ALA A 388 17.77 28.95 -0.63
CA ALA A 388 17.83 28.52 -2.02
C ALA A 388 17.55 27.01 -2.20
N LEU A 389 18.06 26.16 -1.30
CA LEU A 389 17.80 24.72 -1.33
C LEU A 389 16.38 24.39 -0.89
N ARG A 390 15.88 25.06 0.17
CA ARG A 390 14.50 24.93 0.64
C ARG A 390 13.51 25.32 -0.45
N ASP A 391 13.71 26.48 -1.08
CA ASP A 391 12.76 27.09 -2.01
C ASP A 391 12.78 26.44 -3.40
N TYR A 392 13.81 25.66 -3.70
CA TYR A 392 13.81 24.76 -4.86
C TYR A 392 12.66 23.74 -4.80
N ASN A 393 12.35 23.23 -3.59
CA ASN A 393 11.21 22.33 -3.36
C ASN A 393 10.72 22.41 -1.90
N PRO A 394 9.87 23.40 -1.56
CA PRO A 394 9.35 23.58 -0.20
C PRO A 394 8.60 22.35 0.32
N HIS A 395 7.90 21.66 -0.59
CA HIS A 395 7.15 20.44 -0.31
C HIS A 395 8.06 19.31 0.19
N ALA A 396 9.14 19.04 -0.54
CA ALA A 396 10.12 18.03 -0.15
C ALA A 396 10.91 18.43 1.10
N PHE A 397 11.18 19.72 1.29
CA PHE A 397 11.83 20.23 2.50
C PHE A 397 11.01 19.91 3.75
N LEU A 398 9.73 20.28 3.77
CA LEU A 398 8.85 20.01 4.91
C LEU A 398 8.67 18.51 5.15
N ALA A 399 8.42 17.74 4.09
CA ALA A 399 8.30 16.29 4.19
C ALA A 399 9.57 15.66 4.79
N SER A 400 10.75 16.11 4.34
CA SER A 400 12.04 15.63 4.83
C SER A 400 12.30 16.02 6.28
N LEU A 401 11.96 17.26 6.68
CA LEU A 401 12.09 17.73 8.05
C LEU A 401 11.32 16.82 9.01
N ILE A 402 10.04 16.58 8.72
CA ILE A 402 9.18 15.72 9.55
C ILE A 402 9.61 14.24 9.47
N TRP A 403 10.07 13.78 8.30
CA TRP A 403 10.57 12.41 8.12
C TRP A 403 11.85 12.17 8.93
N ASN A 404 12.82 13.07 8.90
CA ASN A 404 14.12 12.88 9.54
C ASN A 404 14.06 13.05 11.08
N THR A 405 12.97 13.62 11.59
CA THR A 405 12.72 13.87 13.01
C THR A 405 11.58 13.02 13.58
N ARG A 406 11.20 11.93 12.90
CA ARG A 406 10.16 10.99 13.38
C ARG A 406 10.38 10.58 14.84
N GLY A 407 9.32 10.70 15.63
CA GLY A 407 9.34 10.46 17.08
C GLY A 407 9.27 11.76 17.88
N GLU A 408 9.63 12.90 17.26
CA GLU A 408 9.53 14.23 17.84
C GLU A 408 8.53 15.09 17.04
N ARG A 409 7.62 15.76 17.74
CA ARG A 409 6.74 16.73 17.11
C ARG A 409 7.52 18.01 16.83
N GLN A 410 7.50 18.46 15.57
CA GLN A 410 8.14 19.71 15.16
C GLN A 410 7.14 20.85 15.24
N CYS A 411 7.58 21.98 15.80
CA CYS A 411 6.83 23.23 15.85
C CYS A 411 7.63 24.33 15.15
N PHE A 412 6.99 25.18 14.36
CA PHE A 412 7.69 26.27 13.66
C PHE A 412 6.78 27.48 13.43
N GLN A 413 7.40 28.63 13.19
CA GLN A 413 6.70 29.85 12.80
C GLN A 413 6.49 29.90 11.29
N PHE A 414 5.34 30.44 10.89
CA PHE A 414 5.00 30.73 9.51
C PHE A 414 4.16 32.00 9.48
N GLY A 415 4.62 33.04 8.79
CA GLY A 415 3.95 34.33 8.72
C GLY A 415 3.96 34.96 7.33
N PRO A 416 3.37 36.16 7.18
CA PRO A 416 3.24 36.82 5.87
C PRO A 416 4.57 37.23 5.21
N CYS A 417 5.67 37.22 5.97
CA CYS A 417 7.01 37.46 5.46
C CYS A 417 7.67 36.21 4.82
N ASP A 418 7.14 35.02 5.11
CA ASP A 418 7.72 33.76 4.66
C ASP A 418 7.35 33.42 3.23
N ASN A 419 8.09 32.45 2.65
CA ASN A 419 7.76 31.89 1.35
C ASN A 419 6.39 31.21 1.37
N GLN A 420 5.40 31.83 0.71
CA GLN A 420 4.01 31.37 0.68
C GLN A 420 3.76 30.16 -0.23
N ALA A 421 4.76 29.64 -0.96
CA ALA A 421 4.59 28.55 -1.91
C ALA A 421 4.03 27.26 -1.28
N ILE A 422 4.35 26.98 -0.01
CA ILE A 422 3.99 25.75 0.70
C ILE A 422 2.56 25.76 1.31
N ASN A 423 1.88 26.91 1.26
CA ASN A 423 0.67 27.20 2.03
C ASN A 423 -0.47 26.19 1.75
N TRP A 424 -0.73 25.90 0.48
CA TRP A 424 -1.75 24.92 0.09
C TRP A 424 -1.41 23.49 0.50
N ASP A 425 -0.13 23.12 0.49
CA ASP A 425 0.31 21.77 0.85
C ASP A 425 0.12 21.53 2.36
N ILE A 426 0.50 22.51 3.19
CA ILE A 426 0.26 22.47 4.64
C ILE A 426 -1.24 22.43 4.95
N ALA A 427 -2.05 23.27 4.29
CA ALA A 427 -3.50 23.30 4.53
C ALA A 427 -4.19 21.96 4.17
N LYS A 428 -3.69 21.25 3.15
CA LYS A 428 -4.20 19.94 2.72
C LYS A 428 -3.64 18.78 3.52
N ASP A 429 -2.65 18.99 4.38
CA ASP A 429 -2.05 17.94 5.19
C ASP A 429 -2.86 17.67 6.47
N PRO A 430 -3.46 16.48 6.66
CA PRO A 430 -4.19 16.14 7.89
C PRO A 430 -3.30 16.06 9.15
N ASN A 431 -1.97 16.00 9.00
CA ASN A 431 -1.04 16.02 10.14
C ASN A 431 -0.75 17.43 10.67
N ALA A 432 -1.12 18.48 9.92
CA ALA A 432 -0.83 19.86 10.29
C ALA A 432 -1.82 20.36 11.35
N GLN A 433 -1.29 20.95 12.42
CA GLN A 433 -2.05 21.77 13.35
C GLN A 433 -1.61 23.22 13.21
N ILE A 434 -2.55 24.11 12.94
CA ILE A 434 -2.28 25.49 12.54
C ILE A 434 -2.96 26.43 13.53
N SER A 435 -2.18 27.31 14.16
CA SER A 435 -2.65 28.32 15.10
C SER A 435 -2.27 29.70 14.58
N VAL A 436 -3.27 30.56 14.35
CA VAL A 436 -3.07 31.88 13.74
C VAL A 436 -3.64 32.97 14.63
N ILE A 437 -2.81 33.96 14.95
CA ILE A 437 -3.25 35.27 15.48
C ILE A 437 -3.23 36.26 14.31
N SER A 438 -4.39 36.52 13.71
CA SER A 438 -4.46 37.36 12.52
C SER A 438 -4.21 38.82 12.86
N GLY A 439 -3.37 39.48 12.05
CA GLY A 439 -3.03 40.88 12.21
C GLY A 439 -1.86 41.18 13.15
N ALA A 440 -1.26 40.16 13.77
CA ALA A 440 -0.13 40.34 14.70
C ALA A 440 1.12 40.95 14.03
N TRP A 441 1.28 40.81 12.71
CA TRP A 441 2.33 41.47 11.94
C TRP A 441 2.34 43.00 12.08
N ALA A 442 1.24 43.63 12.50
CA ALA A 442 1.22 45.07 12.74
C ALA A 442 2.02 45.49 13.99
N VAL A 443 2.25 44.58 14.94
CA VAL A 443 3.06 44.88 16.13
C VAL A 443 4.50 45.22 15.74
N THR A 444 5.08 44.45 14.81
CA THR A 444 6.46 44.71 14.35
C THR A 444 6.55 46.04 13.60
N LEU A 445 5.53 46.40 12.80
CA LEU A 445 5.47 47.69 12.14
C LEU A 445 5.30 48.85 13.11
N PHE A 446 4.47 48.68 14.15
CA PHE A 446 4.27 49.65 15.22
C PHE A 446 5.58 49.96 15.96
N GLN A 447 6.41 48.94 16.20
CA GLN A 447 7.70 49.08 16.88
C GLN A 447 8.85 49.57 15.97
N SER A 448 8.70 49.49 14.64
CA SER A 448 9.78 49.70 13.68
C SER A 448 10.30 51.16 13.57
N ASN A 449 9.57 52.14 14.11
CA ASN A 449 9.87 53.59 14.03
C ASN A 449 10.26 54.10 12.62
N ARG A 450 9.74 53.45 11.57
CA ARG A 450 10.02 53.77 10.16
C ARG A 450 9.16 54.94 9.66
N ASN A 451 9.48 55.43 8.46
CA ASN A 451 8.63 56.40 7.78
C ASN A 451 7.22 55.80 7.54
N PHE A 452 6.18 56.58 7.88
CA PHE A 452 4.79 56.17 7.76
C PHE A 452 4.38 55.76 6.33
N ALA A 453 4.96 56.36 5.28
CA ALA A 453 4.65 55.98 3.91
C ALA A 453 5.09 54.54 3.59
N ASP A 454 6.24 54.12 4.12
CA ASP A 454 6.76 52.77 3.97
C ASP A 454 6.01 51.78 4.86
N ILE A 455 5.67 52.17 6.10
CA ILE A 455 4.81 51.38 6.98
C ILE A 455 3.48 51.08 6.30
N ARG A 456 2.84 52.07 5.68
CA ARG A 456 1.56 51.87 4.99
C ARG A 456 1.66 50.87 3.84
N ARG A 457 2.71 50.99 3.01
CA ARG A 457 2.93 50.10 1.86
C ARG A 457 3.18 48.67 2.33
N GLU A 458 4.01 48.51 3.35
CA GLU A 458 4.33 47.19 3.89
C GLU A 458 3.14 46.57 4.61
N ALA A 459 2.40 47.35 5.38
CA ALA A 459 1.18 46.89 6.04
C ALA A 459 0.13 46.39 5.03
N ALA A 460 -0.05 47.09 3.91
CA ALA A 460 -0.94 46.65 2.84
C ALA A 460 -0.47 45.33 2.21
N ARG A 461 0.85 45.16 2.00
CA ARG A 461 1.46 43.93 1.47
C ARG A 461 1.23 42.75 2.42
N LEU A 462 1.57 42.90 3.70
CA LEU A 462 1.42 41.87 4.73
C LEU A 462 -0.05 41.49 4.93
N GLN A 463 -0.96 42.47 4.98
CA GLN A 463 -2.39 42.22 5.06
C GLN A 463 -2.91 41.42 3.85
N GLN A 464 -2.46 41.73 2.64
CA GLN A 464 -2.90 41.01 1.44
C GLN A 464 -2.42 39.55 1.45
N ILE A 465 -1.18 39.31 1.89
CA ILE A 465 -0.62 37.96 2.01
C ILE A 465 -1.36 37.17 3.09
N GLU A 466 -1.54 37.76 4.27
CA GLU A 466 -2.28 37.14 5.37
C GLU A 466 -3.73 36.83 4.97
N SER A 467 -4.43 37.75 4.30
CA SER A 467 -5.79 37.52 3.82
C SER A 467 -5.88 36.28 2.91
N LYS A 468 -4.93 36.15 1.97
CA LYS A 468 -4.87 34.97 1.09
C LYS A 468 -4.57 33.70 1.87
N HIS A 469 -3.69 33.74 2.86
CA HIS A 469 -3.44 32.60 3.73
C HIS A 469 -4.69 32.18 4.51
N LEU A 470 -5.43 33.13 5.09
CA LEU A 470 -6.67 32.87 5.81
C LEU A 470 -7.78 32.32 4.89
N GLU A 471 -7.86 32.79 3.64
CA GLU A 471 -8.76 32.22 2.62
C GLU A 471 -8.43 30.76 2.32
N ILE A 472 -7.14 30.42 2.19
CA ILE A 472 -6.68 29.03 2.02
C ILE A 472 -7.09 28.20 3.24
N LEU A 473 -6.79 28.68 4.46
CA LEU A 473 -7.08 27.94 5.68
C LEU A 473 -8.58 27.72 5.92
N ARG A 474 -9.44 28.67 5.51
CA ARG A 474 -10.91 28.56 5.58
C ARG A 474 -11.54 27.80 4.41
N SER A 475 -10.74 27.35 3.44
CA SER A 475 -11.23 26.62 2.28
C SER A 475 -11.84 25.28 2.66
N SER A 476 -12.82 24.80 1.87
CA SER A 476 -13.40 23.46 2.01
C SER A 476 -12.40 22.33 1.71
N TRP A 477 -11.28 22.65 1.07
CA TRP A 477 -10.21 21.69 0.75
C TRP A 477 -9.21 21.51 1.90
N THR A 478 -9.29 22.32 2.96
CA THR A 478 -8.41 22.24 4.12
C THR A 478 -8.69 20.97 4.91
N LYS A 479 -7.63 20.20 5.19
CA LYS A 479 -7.67 19.00 6.04
C LYS A 479 -6.90 19.19 7.35
N ALA A 480 -6.05 20.20 7.42
CA ALA A 480 -5.35 20.59 8.64
C ALA A 480 -6.32 20.97 9.75
N ARG A 481 -5.90 20.79 11.01
CA ARG A 481 -6.62 21.31 12.18
C ARG A 481 -6.27 22.77 12.37
N VAL A 482 -7.18 23.68 12.04
CA VAL A 482 -6.93 25.12 12.06
C VAL A 482 -7.67 25.82 13.20
N ARG A 483 -6.98 26.71 13.91
CA ARG A 483 -7.54 27.69 14.85
C ARG A 483 -7.08 29.09 14.44
N ILE A 484 -8.04 30.00 14.31
CA ILE A 484 -7.80 31.39 13.90
C ILE A 484 -8.44 32.28 14.96
N TRP A 485 -7.64 33.15 15.55
CA TRP A 485 -8.10 34.24 16.41
C TRP A 485 -7.71 35.56 15.77
N THR A 486 -8.59 36.55 15.83
CA THR A 486 -8.14 37.92 15.58
C THR A 486 -7.28 38.39 16.73
N MET A 487 -6.35 39.31 16.46
CA MET A 487 -5.50 39.88 17.51
C MET A 487 -6.33 40.49 18.67
N ALA A 488 -7.46 41.14 18.36
CA ALA A 488 -8.38 41.67 19.37
C ALA A 488 -8.97 40.57 20.28
N GLU A 489 -9.54 39.51 19.70
CA GLU A 489 -10.09 38.37 20.45
C GLU A 489 -9.02 37.68 21.31
N PHE A 490 -7.80 37.56 20.78
CA PHE A 490 -6.71 36.87 21.47
C PHE A 490 -6.27 37.63 22.73
N ILE A 491 -6.22 38.97 22.69
CA ILE A 491 -5.75 39.79 23.81
C ILE A 491 -6.79 39.88 24.94
N GLU A 492 -8.08 39.71 24.65
CA GLU A 492 -9.12 39.70 25.69
C GLU A 492 -8.96 38.52 26.67
N ALA A 493 -8.55 37.35 26.16
CA ALA A 493 -8.39 36.14 26.97
C ALA A 493 -7.19 35.27 26.52
N PRO A 494 -5.94 35.76 26.62
CA PRO A 494 -4.77 35.09 26.01
C PRO A 494 -4.46 33.73 26.62
N MET A 495 -4.89 33.47 27.85
CA MET A 495 -4.62 32.21 28.55
C MET A 495 -5.41 31.03 27.98
N GLU A 496 -6.64 31.24 27.48
CA GLU A 496 -7.47 30.15 26.95
C GLU A 496 -6.90 29.55 25.64
N PRO A 497 -6.53 30.37 24.63
CA PRO A 497 -5.85 29.87 23.43
C PRO A 497 -4.51 29.19 23.75
N LEU A 498 -3.70 29.79 24.64
CA LEU A 498 -2.38 29.23 24.98
C LEU A 498 -2.48 27.87 25.69
N GLN A 499 -3.42 27.72 26.63
CA GLN A 499 -3.64 26.45 27.32
C GLN A 499 -4.08 25.39 26.32
N THR A 500 -4.98 25.75 25.41
CA THR A 500 -5.48 24.83 24.40
C THR A 500 -4.37 24.36 23.44
N ILE A 501 -3.45 25.25 23.07
CA ILE A 501 -2.29 24.90 22.24
C ILE A 501 -1.37 23.90 22.96
N ILE A 502 -1.09 24.13 24.24
CA ILE A 502 -0.24 23.23 25.05
C ILE A 502 -0.90 21.86 25.18
N ASP A 503 -2.19 21.80 25.50
CA ASP A 503 -2.92 20.55 25.68
C ASP A 503 -2.96 19.71 24.39
N GLU A 504 -2.95 20.37 23.22
CA GLU A 504 -2.94 19.70 21.93
C GLU A 504 -1.55 19.22 21.50
N ILE A 505 -0.48 19.83 22.01
CA ILE A 505 0.91 19.52 21.64
C ILE A 505 1.57 18.55 22.63
N GLY A 506 1.29 18.71 23.92
CA GLY A 506 1.90 17.94 25.00
C GLY A 506 1.57 16.44 24.92
N ALA A 507 2.61 15.60 24.90
CA ALA A 507 2.47 14.14 24.98
C ALA A 507 2.11 13.64 26.40
N GLN A 508 2.33 14.50 27.41
CA GLN A 508 1.87 14.28 28.77
C GLN A 508 0.63 15.15 28.97
N GLN A 509 -0.47 14.57 29.45
CA GLN A 509 -1.55 15.34 30.08
C GLN A 509 -0.95 16.05 31.30
N THR A 510 -0.27 17.18 31.09
CA THR A 510 0.13 18.07 32.15
C THR A 510 -1.16 18.62 32.73
N THR A 511 -1.66 17.92 33.75
CA THR A 511 -2.74 18.35 34.66
C THR A 511 -2.36 19.60 35.46
N ARG A 512 -1.17 20.17 35.20
CA ARG A 512 -0.70 21.47 35.69
C ARG A 512 -0.94 22.47 34.56
N GLY A 513 -1.86 23.41 34.77
CA GLY A 513 -2.05 24.54 33.86
C GLY A 513 -0.78 25.37 33.68
N ILE A 514 -0.80 26.31 32.73
CA ILE A 514 0.34 27.20 32.45
C ILE A 514 0.86 27.84 33.76
N ALA A 515 2.06 27.46 34.17
CA ALA A 515 2.69 27.99 35.40
C ALA A 515 3.25 29.41 35.20
N GLU A 516 3.67 29.73 33.97
CA GLU A 516 4.24 31.03 33.60
C GLU A 516 3.79 31.38 32.18
N ALA A 517 3.11 32.52 32.01
CA ALA A 517 2.67 33.01 30.71
C ALA A 517 3.81 33.74 29.98
N PRO A 518 3.88 33.67 28.63
CA PRO A 518 4.87 34.41 27.87
C PRO A 518 4.60 35.91 27.98
N LYS A 519 5.67 36.72 28.00
CA LYS A 519 5.56 38.18 28.11
C LYS A 519 5.04 38.76 26.80
N MET A 520 3.89 39.41 26.86
CA MET A 520 3.31 40.10 25.69
C MET A 520 4.07 41.40 25.40
N ALA A 521 4.20 41.74 24.12
CA ALA A 521 4.74 43.01 23.66
C ALA A 521 3.92 44.19 24.22
N ASP A 522 4.57 45.33 24.42
CA ASP A 522 3.89 46.56 24.84
C ASP A 522 3.01 47.10 23.70
N LEU A 523 1.69 47.09 23.91
CA LEU A 523 0.68 47.56 22.97
C LEU A 523 0.15 48.96 23.32
N THR A 524 0.79 49.67 24.25
CA THR A 524 0.38 51.03 24.63
C THR A 524 0.43 51.95 23.41
N GLY A 525 -0.73 52.50 23.01
CA GLY A 525 -0.84 53.36 21.81
C GLY A 525 -1.06 52.62 20.49
N PHE A 526 -1.15 51.29 20.50
CA PHE A 526 -1.40 50.49 19.28
C PHE A 526 -2.73 50.84 18.60
N GLY A 527 -3.80 51.09 19.37
CA GLY A 527 -5.10 51.51 18.81
C GLY A 527 -5.01 52.84 18.04
N GLN A 528 -4.21 53.80 18.53
CA GLN A 528 -3.97 55.07 17.83
C GLN A 528 -3.16 54.86 16.55
N PHE A 529 -2.19 53.94 16.56
CA PHE A 529 -1.43 53.56 15.36
C PHE A 529 -2.34 52.99 14.27
N LEU A 530 -3.26 52.08 14.62
CA LEU A 530 -4.23 51.53 13.67
C LEU A 530 -5.17 52.62 13.13
N GLN A 531 -5.60 53.55 13.98
CA GLN A 531 -6.41 54.70 13.54
C GLN A 531 -5.64 55.61 12.58
N ASN A 532 -4.35 55.84 12.82
CA ASN A 532 -3.51 56.62 11.92
C ASN A 532 -3.34 55.94 10.55
N LEU A 533 -3.22 54.61 10.50
CA LEU A 533 -3.23 53.85 9.24
C LEU A 533 -4.54 54.05 8.47
N LYS A 534 -5.70 53.97 9.16
CA LYS A 534 -7.03 54.26 8.60
C LYS A 534 -7.11 55.65 7.98
N ASN A 535 -6.66 56.66 8.73
CA ASN A 535 -6.70 58.05 8.29
C ASN A 535 -5.84 58.29 7.02
N GLN A 536 -4.86 57.43 6.74
CA GLN A 536 -3.96 57.52 5.58
C GLN A 536 -4.39 56.62 4.40
N GLY A 537 -5.63 56.13 4.42
CA GLY A 537 -6.23 55.37 3.33
C GLY A 537 -5.87 53.88 3.30
N MET A 538 -5.32 53.33 4.40
CA MET A 538 -5.14 51.90 4.57
C MET A 538 -6.16 51.40 5.59
N HIS A 539 -6.95 50.37 5.27
CA HIS A 539 -7.93 49.82 6.19
C HIS A 539 -7.41 48.51 6.81
N PRO A 540 -6.89 48.51 8.06
CA PRO A 540 -6.50 47.29 8.76
C PRO A 540 -7.75 46.57 9.27
N TYR A 541 -8.09 45.40 8.71
CA TYR A 541 -9.33 44.67 9.04
C TYR A 541 -9.13 43.26 9.60
N LEU A 542 -7.91 42.72 9.54
CA LEU A 542 -7.63 41.35 10.01
C LEU A 542 -7.38 41.25 11.52
N MET A 543 -7.13 42.39 12.19
CA MET A 543 -6.78 42.45 13.62
C MET A 543 -7.99 42.45 14.56
N GLY A 544 -9.21 42.60 14.03
CA GLY A 544 -10.42 42.84 14.83
C GLY A 544 -10.56 44.31 15.27
N ASN A 545 -11.51 44.56 16.18
CA ASN A 545 -11.80 45.92 16.66
C ASN A 545 -10.93 46.28 17.87
N PHE A 546 -9.98 47.20 17.69
CA PHE A 546 -9.21 47.78 18.78
C PHE A 546 -9.77 49.14 19.22
N PRO A 547 -10.00 49.38 20.52
CA PRO A 547 -10.40 50.69 21.01
C PRO A 547 -9.26 51.71 20.88
N VAL A 548 -9.60 52.95 20.49
CA VAL A 548 -8.63 54.03 20.23
C VAL A 548 -8.16 54.72 21.53
N ALA A 549 -8.77 54.46 22.69
CA ALA A 549 -8.52 55.22 23.92
C ALA A 549 -8.06 54.38 25.12
N HIS A 550 -6.93 54.79 25.71
CA HIS A 550 -6.74 54.78 27.16
C HIS A 550 -7.38 56.06 27.72
N SER A 551 -8.43 55.93 28.52
CA SER A 551 -8.84 57.00 29.43
C SER A 551 -7.78 57.15 30.53
N PRO A 552 -7.29 58.36 30.88
CA PRO A 552 -6.36 58.58 31.99
C PRO A 552 -6.95 58.37 33.41
N HIS A 553 -8.07 57.66 33.55
CA HIS A 553 -8.73 57.45 34.83
C HIS A 553 -9.15 55.99 34.99
N ALA A 554 -8.22 55.16 35.46
CA ALA A 554 -8.52 53.97 36.25
C ALA A 554 -7.65 54.02 37.52
N PRO A 555 -8.24 53.92 38.72
CA PRO A 555 -7.50 54.12 39.98
C PRO A 555 -6.48 52.99 40.18
N GLN A 556 -5.31 53.34 40.74
CA GLN A 556 -4.31 52.38 41.21
C GLN A 556 -4.97 51.34 42.13
N ALA A 557 -5.17 50.12 41.62
CA ALA A 557 -5.51 48.98 42.45
C ALA A 557 -4.26 48.59 43.24
N GLY A 558 -4.29 48.87 44.55
CA GLY A 558 -3.18 48.67 45.47
C GLY A 558 -2.64 47.24 45.51
N LYS A 559 -1.35 47.15 45.82
CA LYS A 559 -0.59 45.92 46.12
C LYS A 559 -1.44 44.90 46.90
N ARG A 560 -1.78 43.77 46.27
CA ARG A 560 -2.29 42.60 47.00
C ARG A 560 -1.13 41.91 47.74
N LYS A 561 -1.27 41.80 49.06
CA LYS A 561 -0.38 41.03 49.95
C LYS A 561 -0.42 39.53 49.57
N PRO A 562 0.68 38.79 49.75
CA PRO A 562 0.72 37.35 49.48
C PRO A 562 -0.09 36.57 50.51
N TYR A 563 -0.94 35.64 50.05
CA TYR A 563 -1.62 34.66 50.88
C TYR A 563 -0.67 33.50 51.18
N LEU A 564 -0.39 33.28 52.47
CA LEU A 564 0.22 32.06 53.02
C LEU A 564 -0.82 30.93 52.98
N VAL A 565 -0.45 29.80 52.38
CA VAL A 565 -1.22 28.54 52.43
C VAL A 565 -0.88 27.83 53.75
N ARG A 566 -1.89 27.36 54.46
CA ARG A 566 -1.78 26.32 55.49
C ARG A 566 -2.39 25.04 54.97
#